data_AF-A0A9D4MPK1-F1
#
_entry.id   AF-A0A9D4MPK1-F1
#
_cell.length_a   1.000
_cell.length_b   1.000
_cell.length_c   1.000
_cell.angle_alpha   90.00
_cell.angle_beta   90.00
_cell.angle_gamma   90.00
#
_symmetry.space_group_name_H-M   'P 1'
#
loop_
_entity.id
_entity.type
_entity.pdbx_description
1 polymer ?
#
loop_
_entity_poly.entity_id
_entity_poly.type
_entity_poly.pdbx_seq_one_letter_code
_entity_poly.pdbx_strand_id
1 'polypeptide(L)'
;MLSNDTADGERATSSGYVISALSDLGSITLPPHIRKRGRPKGSELTVVGLPKKRLKLKRRPVPFCQLEISVKDKMMLRWCVNDAVAERCINSEGRLVTEEEVECCPERIDMAAAETCIDCLENYFEPDAWVALLHVFDSVKLMSSTCKVCNEELETRCVCCDLCLGWLHYHCAAISDTPKTKLWFCSECSR
;
A
#
# COMPACT_ATOMS: atom_id res chain seq x y z
N MET A 1 -64.41 7.73 39.21
CA MET A 1 -62.99 7.40 38.99
C MET A 1 -62.97 6.42 37.83
N LEU A 2 -62.44 6.87 36.70
CA LEU A 2 -62.53 6.20 35.40
C LEU A 2 -61.50 5.08 35.30
N SER A 3 -61.98 3.88 35.01
CA SER A 3 -61.20 2.69 34.66
C SER A 3 -60.80 2.76 33.19
N ASN A 4 -59.49 2.74 32.92
CA ASN A 4 -58.93 2.56 31.58
C ASN A 4 -57.86 1.46 31.67
N ASP A 5 -58.27 0.21 31.44
CA ASP A 5 -57.36 -0.89 31.15
C ASP A 5 -57.19 -0.97 29.64
N THR A 6 -55.97 -0.68 29.17
CA THR A 6 -55.61 -0.62 27.75
C THR A 6 -54.83 -1.86 27.38
N ALA A 7 -55.22 -2.44 26.25
CA ALA A 7 -54.84 -3.74 25.72
C ALA A 7 -53.35 -3.95 25.46
N ASP A 8 -52.95 -5.23 25.61
CA ASP A 8 -51.72 -5.84 25.17
C ASP A 8 -51.46 -5.61 23.67
N GLY A 9 -50.29 -5.04 23.38
CA GLY A 9 -49.76 -4.88 22.02
C GLY A 9 -48.48 -5.69 21.86
N GLU A 10 -48.63 -6.95 21.47
CA GLU A 10 -47.55 -7.77 20.92
C GLU A 10 -47.05 -7.14 19.62
N ARG A 11 -45.76 -6.77 19.55
CA ARG A 11 -45.12 -6.35 18.29
C ARG A 11 -44.00 -7.32 17.94
N ALA A 12 -44.33 -8.18 16.99
CA ALA A 12 -43.44 -9.13 16.34
C ALA A 12 -42.24 -8.42 15.69
N THR A 13 -41.07 -9.04 15.85
CA THR A 13 -39.81 -8.71 15.18
C THR A 13 -39.86 -9.21 13.73
N SER A 14 -39.75 -8.30 12.77
CA SER A 14 -39.57 -8.60 11.35
C SER A 14 -38.08 -8.50 10.99
N SER A 15 -37.38 -9.63 10.98
CA SER A 15 -36.08 -9.76 10.32
C SER A 15 -36.09 -11.04 9.47
N GLY A 16 -36.12 -10.85 8.15
CA GLY A 16 -36.24 -11.95 7.21
C GLY A 16 -36.12 -11.43 5.78
N TYR A 17 -34.96 -10.89 5.41
CA TYR A 17 -34.64 -10.65 4.01
C TYR A 17 -33.94 -11.90 3.47
N VAL A 18 -34.69 -12.70 2.71
CA VAL A 18 -34.22 -13.92 2.05
C VAL A 18 -33.54 -13.51 0.75
N ILE A 19 -32.24 -13.75 0.63
CA ILE A 19 -31.50 -13.60 -0.63
C ILE A 19 -31.92 -14.75 -1.55
N SER A 20 -32.85 -14.49 -2.47
CA SER A 20 -33.24 -15.42 -3.52
C SER A 20 -32.94 -14.81 -4.88
N ALA A 21 -31.73 -15.06 -5.38
CA ALA A 21 -31.38 -15.03 -6.82
C ALA A 21 -29.95 -15.57 -7.02
N LEU A 22 -29.73 -16.88 -6.78
CA LEU A 22 -28.50 -17.58 -7.18
C LEU A 22 -28.79 -18.85 -7.97
N SER A 23 -29.86 -18.85 -8.75
CA SER A 23 -30.24 -19.99 -9.58
C SER A 23 -30.59 -19.50 -10.97
N ASP A 24 -29.58 -19.36 -11.85
CA ASP A 24 -29.61 -19.93 -13.21
C ASP A 24 -28.31 -19.65 -13.99
N LEU A 25 -27.15 -20.09 -13.46
CA LEU A 25 -25.87 -20.04 -14.20
C LEU A 25 -25.65 -21.27 -15.09
N GLY A 26 -26.57 -22.24 -15.07
CA GLY A 26 -26.43 -23.53 -15.76
C GLY A 26 -26.64 -23.47 -17.28
N SER A 27 -27.23 -22.39 -17.78
CA SER A 27 -27.53 -22.20 -19.21
C SER A 27 -26.42 -21.51 -20.01
N ILE A 28 -25.33 -21.10 -19.36
CA ILE A 28 -24.22 -20.41 -20.01
C ILE A 28 -23.36 -21.45 -20.75
N THR A 29 -23.55 -21.53 -22.07
CA THR A 29 -22.68 -22.31 -22.95
C THR A 29 -21.46 -21.48 -23.34
N LEU A 30 -20.27 -21.94 -22.91
CA LEU A 30 -19.02 -21.30 -23.30
C LEU A 30 -18.73 -21.56 -24.80
N PRO A 31 -18.18 -20.57 -25.53
CA PRO A 31 -17.77 -20.77 -26.92
C PRO A 31 -16.76 -21.91 -27.05
N PRO A 32 -16.77 -22.66 -28.18
CA PRO A 32 -15.85 -23.75 -28.41
C PRO A 32 -14.40 -23.27 -28.38
N HIS A 33 -13.53 -24.07 -27.76
CA HIS A 33 -12.12 -23.73 -27.52
C HIS A 33 -11.36 -23.50 -28.85
N ILE A 34 -11.11 -22.24 -29.19
CA ILE A 34 -10.31 -21.84 -30.35
C ILE A 34 -8.84 -22.19 -30.09
N ARG A 35 -8.26 -23.07 -30.91
CA ARG A 35 -6.81 -23.34 -30.86
C ARG A 35 -6.05 -22.07 -31.25
N LYS A 36 -5.13 -21.62 -30.39
CA LYS A 36 -4.27 -20.47 -30.65
C LYS A 36 -3.53 -20.69 -31.97
N ARG A 37 -3.82 -19.89 -33.01
CA ARG A 37 -2.96 -19.84 -34.20
C ARG A 37 -1.58 -19.38 -33.75
N GLY A 38 -0.54 -20.09 -34.18
CA GLY A 38 0.86 -19.77 -33.83
C GLY A 38 1.19 -18.31 -34.16
N ARG A 39 2.05 -17.70 -33.35
CA ARG A 39 2.50 -16.32 -33.53
C ARG A 39 3.19 -16.18 -34.90
N PRO A 40 2.95 -15.11 -35.69
CA PRO A 40 3.65 -14.90 -36.95
C PRO A 40 5.17 -14.95 -36.74
N LYS A 41 5.87 -15.74 -37.57
CA LYS A 41 7.33 -15.82 -37.55
C LYS A 41 7.89 -14.40 -37.77
N GLY A 42 8.76 -13.95 -36.87
CA GLY A 42 9.51 -12.69 -37.04
C GLY A 42 9.07 -11.51 -36.16
N SER A 43 8.03 -11.62 -35.33
CA SER A 43 7.67 -10.54 -34.39
C SER A 43 8.80 -10.12 -33.43
N GLU A 44 9.66 -11.09 -33.06
CA GLU A 44 10.83 -10.91 -32.19
C GLU A 44 12.13 -10.64 -32.96
N LEU A 45 12.07 -10.59 -34.29
CA LEU A 45 13.23 -10.36 -35.16
C LEU A 45 13.14 -8.95 -35.76
N THR A 46 14.29 -8.36 -36.04
CA THR A 46 14.43 -7.17 -36.86
C THR A 46 14.11 -7.50 -38.32
N VAL A 47 13.95 -6.48 -39.18
CA VAL A 47 13.70 -6.65 -40.62
C VAL A 47 14.77 -7.51 -41.30
N VAL A 48 15.98 -7.56 -40.73
CA VAL A 48 17.13 -8.37 -41.21
C VAL A 48 17.24 -9.75 -40.54
N GLY A 49 16.23 -10.18 -39.78
CA GLY A 49 16.21 -11.50 -39.14
C GLY A 49 17.04 -11.64 -37.86
N LEU A 50 17.67 -10.56 -37.38
CA LEU A 50 18.40 -10.58 -36.10
C LEU A 50 17.44 -10.44 -34.91
N PRO A 51 17.66 -11.14 -33.78
CA PRO A 51 16.86 -10.95 -32.57
C PRO A 51 16.82 -9.48 -32.18
N LYS A 52 15.62 -8.94 -31.90
CA LYS A 52 15.50 -7.60 -31.31
C LYS A 52 16.26 -7.63 -29.99
N LYS A 53 17.38 -6.91 -29.91
CA LYS A 53 18.03 -6.64 -28.61
C LYS A 53 16.99 -5.93 -27.76
N ARG A 54 16.43 -6.65 -26.78
CA ARG A 54 15.79 -5.99 -25.63
C ARG A 54 16.87 -5.09 -25.08
N LEU A 55 16.78 -3.78 -25.33
CA LEU A 55 17.56 -2.81 -24.58
C LEU A 55 17.41 -3.26 -23.14
N LYS A 56 18.53 -3.57 -22.46
CA LYS A 56 18.52 -3.76 -21.02
C LYS A 56 18.07 -2.43 -20.47
N LEU A 57 16.76 -2.24 -20.39
CA LEU A 57 16.13 -1.09 -19.79
C LEU A 57 16.78 -1.02 -18.42
N LYS A 58 17.46 0.11 -18.15
CA LYS A 58 17.86 0.48 -16.79
C LYS A 58 16.73 0.04 -15.87
N ARG A 59 17.06 -0.70 -14.80
CA ARG A 59 16.07 -1.29 -13.88
C ARG A 59 15.03 -0.21 -13.60
N ARG A 60 13.84 -0.34 -14.20
CA ARG A 60 12.81 0.67 -14.02
C ARG A 60 12.37 0.55 -12.57
N PRO A 61 12.16 1.68 -11.87
CA PRO A 61 11.58 1.61 -10.55
C PRO A 61 10.25 0.87 -10.63
N VAL A 62 10.05 -0.02 -9.66
CA VAL A 62 8.80 -0.74 -9.44
C VAL A 62 8.05 0.00 -8.33
N PRO A 63 6.73 0.18 -8.43
CA PRO A 63 5.97 0.82 -7.37
C PRO A 63 5.98 -0.05 -6.11
N PHE A 64 5.80 0.58 -4.95
CA PHE A 64 5.79 -0.01 -3.62
C PHE A 64 4.92 -1.26 -3.58
N CYS A 65 3.69 -1.18 -4.09
CA CYS A 65 2.74 -2.28 -4.10
C CYS A 65 3.22 -3.52 -4.89
N GLN A 66 4.19 -3.39 -5.78
CA GLN A 66 4.77 -4.47 -6.59
C GLN A 66 6.12 -4.97 -6.06
N LEU A 67 6.66 -4.37 -5.00
CA LEU A 67 7.87 -4.87 -4.36
C LEU A 67 7.65 -6.25 -3.75
N GLU A 68 8.74 -7.01 -3.67
CA GLU A 68 8.82 -8.26 -2.91
C GLU A 68 8.54 -7.99 -1.43
N ILE A 69 7.87 -8.93 -0.75
CA ILE A 69 7.43 -8.80 0.65
C ILE A 69 8.61 -8.45 1.55
N SER A 70 9.72 -9.16 1.46
CA SER A 70 10.94 -8.90 2.25
C SER A 70 11.48 -7.47 2.09
N VAL A 71 11.40 -6.92 0.88
CA VAL A 71 11.84 -5.55 0.58
C VAL A 71 10.84 -4.53 1.12
N LYS A 72 9.53 -4.79 1.01
CA LYS A 72 8.49 -3.94 1.59
C LYS A 72 8.63 -3.87 3.11
N ASP A 73 8.70 -5.02 3.76
CA ASP A 73 8.83 -5.12 5.22
C ASP A 73 10.07 -4.36 5.68
N LYS A 74 11.21 -4.55 4.99
CA LYS A 74 12.43 -3.78 5.28
C LYS A 74 12.22 -2.27 5.16
N MET A 75 11.54 -1.82 4.10
CA MET A 75 11.25 -0.39 3.91
C MET A 75 10.34 0.15 5.00
N MET A 76 9.31 -0.59 5.39
CA MET A 76 8.35 -0.17 6.41
C MET A 76 8.97 -0.17 7.82
N LEU A 77 9.81 -1.17 8.14
CA LEU A 77 10.56 -1.21 9.40
C LEU A 77 11.44 0.04 9.57
N ARG A 78 12.09 0.50 8.49
CA ARG A 78 12.93 1.70 8.53
C ARG A 78 12.18 2.99 8.84
N TRP A 79 10.85 3.00 8.79
CA TRP A 79 10.06 4.16 9.22
C TRP A 79 10.03 4.34 10.73
N CYS A 80 10.24 3.27 11.50
CA CYS A 80 10.06 3.28 12.96
C CYS A 80 11.22 2.69 13.74
N VAL A 81 12.21 2.09 13.09
CA VAL A 81 13.44 1.62 13.74
C VAL A 81 14.67 2.07 12.96
N ASN A 82 15.82 2.06 13.63
CA ASN A 82 17.10 2.35 13.00
C ASN A 82 17.43 1.35 11.87
N ASP A 83 18.17 1.81 10.86
CA ASP A 83 18.53 1.01 9.67
C ASP A 83 19.19 -0.33 10.03
N ALA A 84 20.06 -0.34 11.05
CA ALA A 84 20.72 -1.54 11.56
C ALA A 84 19.73 -2.53 12.21
N VAL A 85 18.70 -2.04 12.90
CA VAL A 85 17.67 -2.88 13.53
C VAL A 85 16.83 -3.55 12.44
N ALA A 86 16.34 -2.76 11.47
CA ALA A 86 15.55 -3.25 10.34
C ALA A 86 16.29 -4.34 9.55
N GLU A 87 17.61 -4.21 9.37
CA GLU A 87 18.41 -5.23 8.69
C GLU A 87 18.52 -6.54 9.46
N ARG A 88 18.67 -6.49 10.79
CA ARG A 88 18.71 -7.70 11.62
C ARG A 88 17.40 -8.47 11.61
N CYS A 89 16.27 -7.76 11.62
CA CYS A 89 14.93 -8.37 11.58
C CYS A 89 14.72 -9.19 10.30
N ILE A 90 15.18 -8.68 9.15
CA ILE A 90 15.00 -9.34 7.84
C ILE A 90 16.04 -10.46 7.61
N ASN A 91 17.30 -10.25 8.01
CA ASN A 91 18.41 -11.17 7.73
C ASN A 91 18.48 -12.39 8.65
N SER A 92 17.44 -12.64 9.45
CA SER A 92 17.24 -13.90 10.19
C SER A 92 18.15 -14.11 11.42
N GLU A 93 18.26 -13.12 12.31
CA GLU A 93 18.69 -13.39 13.70
C GLU A 93 17.53 -13.85 14.59
N GLY A 94 16.27 -13.82 14.10
CA GLY A 94 15.09 -14.24 14.86
C GLY A 94 14.81 -13.38 16.10
N ARG A 95 15.54 -12.28 16.28
CA ARG A 95 15.35 -11.33 17.36
C ARG A 95 14.24 -10.34 16.99
N LEU A 96 13.27 -10.23 17.89
CA LEU A 96 12.19 -9.25 17.80
C LEU A 96 12.68 -7.86 18.21
N VAL A 97 12.05 -6.83 17.66
CA VAL A 97 12.26 -5.43 18.04
C VAL A 97 11.68 -5.23 19.44
N THR A 98 12.50 -4.70 20.35
CA THR A 98 12.09 -4.35 21.72
C THR A 98 11.55 -2.92 21.76
N GLU A 99 10.85 -2.55 22.84
CA GLU A 99 10.24 -1.21 22.96
C GLU A 99 11.26 -0.08 22.83
N GLU A 100 12.48 -0.26 23.35
CA GLU A 100 13.55 0.76 23.30
C GLU A 100 14.15 0.97 21.91
N GLU A 101 13.94 0.02 20.99
CA GLU A 101 14.41 0.12 19.61
C GLU A 101 13.40 0.84 18.70
N VAL A 102 12.18 1.08 19.18
CA VAL A 102 11.10 1.80 18.48
C VAL A 102 11.30 3.31 18.60
N GLU A 103 11.16 4.03 17.48
CA GLU A 103 11.09 5.49 17.47
C GLU A 103 9.75 5.95 18.05
N CYS A 104 9.81 6.54 19.25
CA CYS A 104 8.64 7.04 19.95
C CYS A 104 8.26 8.49 19.58
N CYS A 105 9.09 9.20 18.81
CA CYS A 105 8.83 10.57 18.38
C CYS A 105 8.06 10.57 17.04
N PRO A 106 6.77 10.98 17.00
CA PRO A 106 5.98 10.99 15.77
C PRO A 106 6.62 11.80 14.63
N GLU A 107 7.29 12.91 14.95
CA GLU A 107 7.98 13.80 14.00
C GLU A 107 9.17 13.14 13.29
N ARG A 108 9.67 12.01 13.82
CA ARG A 108 10.80 11.26 13.26
C ARG A 108 10.36 10.04 12.46
N ILE A 109 9.07 9.70 12.49
CA ILE A 109 8.50 8.64 11.67
C ILE A 109 8.23 9.19 10.26
N ASP A 110 8.58 8.40 9.24
CA ASP A 110 8.30 8.77 7.85
C ASP A 110 6.78 8.85 7.64
N MET A 111 6.27 9.96 7.12
CA MET A 111 4.83 10.17 6.85
C MET A 111 4.21 9.10 5.94
N ALA A 112 5.01 8.36 5.15
CA ALA A 112 4.56 7.18 4.43
C ALA A 112 3.81 6.16 5.32
N ALA A 113 4.17 6.11 6.62
CA ALA A 113 3.52 5.32 7.65
C ALA A 113 2.02 5.59 7.80
N ALA A 114 1.59 6.85 7.66
CA ALA A 114 0.21 7.25 7.97
C ALA A 114 -0.83 6.65 7.00
N GLU A 115 -0.43 6.41 5.75
CA GLU A 115 -1.30 5.91 4.68
C GLU A 115 -1.15 4.41 4.43
N THR A 116 -0.24 3.74 5.13
CA THR A 116 0.10 2.34 4.89
C THR A 116 -0.38 1.45 6.02
N CYS A 117 -1.01 0.32 5.68
CA CYS A 117 -1.33 -0.74 6.65
C CYS A 117 -0.02 -1.40 7.12
N ILE A 118 0.25 -1.33 8.42
CA ILE A 118 1.47 -1.88 9.04
C ILE A 118 1.31 -3.26 9.66
N ASP A 119 0.11 -3.85 9.63
CA ASP A 119 -0.18 -5.12 10.32
C ASP A 119 0.75 -6.26 9.88
N CYS A 120 1.30 -6.21 8.66
CA CYS A 120 2.30 -7.18 8.21
C CYS A 120 3.60 -7.16 9.02
N LEU A 121 3.85 -6.09 9.78
CA LEU A 121 5.03 -5.93 10.61
C LEU A 121 4.93 -6.55 11.99
N GLU A 122 3.74 -6.90 12.47
CA GLU A 122 3.52 -7.37 13.86
C GLU A 122 4.48 -8.49 14.28
N ASN A 123 4.78 -9.41 13.34
CA ASN A 123 5.67 -10.56 13.59
C ASN A 123 7.15 -10.17 13.80
N TYR A 124 7.55 -8.92 13.59
CA TYR A 124 8.91 -8.44 13.83
C TYR A 124 9.07 -7.78 15.21
N PHE A 125 7.99 -7.57 15.97
CA PHE A 125 8.00 -6.83 17.23
C PHE A 125 7.67 -7.71 18.43
N GLU A 126 8.21 -7.36 19.59
CA GLU A 126 7.67 -7.85 20.87
C GLU A 126 6.29 -7.21 21.12
N PRO A 127 5.40 -7.85 21.91
CA PRO A 127 4.06 -7.34 22.14
C PRO A 127 4.02 -5.89 22.63
N ASP A 128 4.89 -5.53 23.57
CA ASP A 128 4.96 -4.18 24.14
C ASP A 128 5.48 -3.16 23.10
N ALA A 129 6.48 -3.55 22.32
CA ALA A 129 7.03 -2.74 21.23
C ALA A 129 5.99 -2.48 20.12
N TRP A 130 5.16 -3.48 19.81
CA TRP A 130 4.07 -3.34 18.84
C TRP A 130 3.00 -2.36 19.32
N VAL A 131 2.60 -2.44 20.59
CA VAL A 131 1.64 -1.49 21.19
C VAL A 131 2.22 -0.07 21.17
N ALA A 132 3.49 0.10 21.52
CA ALA A 132 4.17 1.39 21.45
C ALA A 132 4.14 1.95 20.02
N LEU A 133 4.48 1.13 19.02
CA LEU A 133 4.44 1.51 17.61
C LEU A 133 3.05 1.99 17.16
N LEU A 134 2.00 1.24 17.49
CA LEU A 134 0.62 1.61 17.14
C LEU A 134 0.24 2.98 17.72
N HIS A 135 0.63 3.25 18.98
CA HIS A 135 0.40 4.53 19.63
C HIS A 135 1.07 5.71 18.91
N VAL A 136 2.31 5.51 18.45
CA VAL A 136 3.04 6.55 17.71
C VAL A 136 2.41 6.75 16.33
N PHE A 137 2.05 5.66 15.64
CA PHE A 137 1.42 5.72 14.32
C PHE A 137 0.06 6.42 14.33
N ASP A 138 -0.75 6.19 15.37
CA ASP A 138 -2.01 6.91 15.54
C ASP A 138 -1.78 8.40 15.78
N SER A 139 -0.68 8.77 16.43
CA SER A 139 -0.26 10.17 16.58
C SER A 139 0.15 10.77 15.23
N VAL A 140 0.92 10.04 14.41
CA VAL A 140 1.35 10.47 13.06
C VAL A 140 0.14 10.72 12.14
N LYS A 141 -0.92 9.90 12.22
CA LYS A 141 -2.15 10.10 11.43
C LYS A 141 -2.89 11.41 11.74
N LEU A 142 -2.66 11.99 12.92
CA LEU A 142 -3.28 13.26 13.34
C LEU A 142 -2.43 14.48 12.99
N MET A 143 -1.18 14.27 12.58
CA MET A 143 -0.27 15.36 12.21
C MET A 143 -0.57 15.89 10.81
N SER A 144 -0.18 17.14 10.56
CA SER A 144 -0.18 17.69 9.21
C SER A 144 0.88 16.99 8.36
N SER A 145 0.50 16.52 7.19
CA SER A 145 1.45 15.91 6.25
C SER A 145 2.48 16.94 5.81
N THR A 146 3.77 16.60 5.92
CA THR A 146 4.89 17.47 5.55
C THR A 146 5.58 16.99 4.28
N CYS A 147 6.25 17.91 3.59
CA CYS A 147 7.05 17.58 2.42
C CYS A 147 8.36 16.91 2.83
N LYS A 148 8.66 15.76 2.21
CA LYS A 148 9.91 15.00 2.43
C LYS A 148 11.21 15.76 2.11
N VAL A 149 11.13 16.85 1.33
CA VAL A 149 12.33 17.61 0.90
C VAL A 149 12.57 18.84 1.76
N CYS A 150 11.55 19.67 1.98
CA CYS A 150 11.70 20.91 2.76
C CYS A 150 11.20 20.81 4.20
N ASN A 151 10.51 19.72 4.57
CA ASN A 151 9.87 19.51 5.88
C ASN A 151 8.79 20.55 6.26
N GLU A 152 8.31 21.34 5.30
CA GLU A 152 7.18 22.24 5.49
C GLU A 152 5.85 21.52 5.22
N GLU A 153 4.74 22.03 5.76
CA GLU A 153 3.41 21.47 5.55
C GLU A 153 3.04 21.41 4.05
N LEU A 154 2.35 20.34 3.66
CA LEU A 154 1.92 20.15 2.28
C LEU A 154 0.73 21.06 1.93
N GLU A 155 0.82 21.66 0.75
CA GLU A 155 -0.26 22.41 0.13
C GLU A 155 -1.06 21.52 -0.86
N THR A 156 -2.02 22.13 -1.55
CA THR A 156 -2.83 21.46 -2.60
C THR A 156 -2.01 20.93 -3.78
N ARG A 157 -0.86 21.55 -4.11
CA ARG A 157 0.01 21.12 -5.23
C ARG A 157 1.14 20.22 -4.74
N CYS A 158 0.78 18.99 -4.38
CA CYS A 158 1.70 17.96 -3.92
C CYS A 158 1.54 16.66 -4.71
N VAL A 159 2.59 15.84 -4.71
CA VAL A 159 2.64 14.53 -5.37
C VAL A 159 3.23 13.51 -4.39
N CYS A 160 2.70 12.29 -4.42
CA CYS A 160 3.24 11.16 -3.67
C CYS A 160 4.10 10.29 -4.61
N CYS A 161 5.26 9.84 -4.13
CA CYS A 161 6.10 8.90 -4.87
C CYS A 161 5.55 7.47 -4.80
N ASP A 162 5.35 6.83 -5.95
CA ASP A 162 4.83 5.45 -6.00
C ASP A 162 5.77 4.39 -5.42
N LEU A 163 7.03 4.69 -5.11
CA LEU A 163 7.99 3.73 -4.51
C LEU A 163 8.22 3.99 -3.01
N CYS A 164 8.67 5.19 -2.64
CA CYS A 164 8.95 5.48 -1.23
C CYS A 164 7.74 5.99 -0.45
N LEU A 165 6.60 6.23 -1.12
CA LEU A 165 5.37 6.79 -0.54
C LEU A 165 5.55 8.17 0.13
N GLY A 166 6.69 8.82 -0.09
CA GLY A 166 6.94 10.16 0.40
C GLY A 166 6.18 11.20 -0.42
N TRP A 167 5.59 12.17 0.28
CA TRP A 167 4.91 13.31 -0.32
C TRP A 167 5.86 14.49 -0.54
N LEU A 168 5.69 15.18 -1.67
CA LEU A 168 6.51 16.33 -2.07
C LEU A 168 5.65 17.44 -2.63
N HIS A 169 6.00 18.70 -2.36
CA HIS A 169 5.48 19.81 -3.16
C HIS A 169 5.93 19.67 -4.62
N TYR A 170 5.12 20.18 -5.55
CA TYR A 170 5.47 20.20 -6.97
C TYR A 170 6.81 20.91 -7.23
N HIS A 171 7.07 22.04 -6.58
CA HIS A 171 8.32 22.77 -6.75
C HIS A 171 9.53 22.00 -6.19
N CYS A 172 9.37 21.34 -5.03
CA CYS A 172 10.40 20.45 -4.46
C CYS A 172 10.68 19.23 -5.35
N ALA A 173 9.66 18.75 -6.07
CA ALA A 173 9.76 17.65 -7.01
C ALA A 173 10.18 18.08 -8.44
N ALA A 174 10.44 19.38 -8.67
CA ALA A 174 10.71 19.97 -9.98
C ALA A 174 9.63 19.67 -11.05
N ILE A 175 8.36 19.67 -10.61
CA ILE A 175 7.17 19.46 -11.44
C ILE A 175 6.52 20.81 -11.74
N SER A 176 6.43 21.18 -13.02
CA SER A 176 5.68 22.38 -13.44
C SER A 176 4.18 22.12 -13.53
N ASP A 177 3.82 20.95 -14.06
CA ASP A 177 2.45 20.56 -14.39
C ASP A 177 2.14 19.17 -13.85
N THR A 178 0.86 18.93 -13.53
CA THR A 178 0.40 17.64 -13.01
C THR A 178 0.89 16.47 -13.88
N PRO A 179 1.58 15.47 -13.28
CA PRO A 179 2.07 14.32 -14.02
C PRO A 179 0.94 13.61 -14.77
N LYS A 180 1.15 13.36 -16.07
CA LYS A 180 0.17 12.65 -16.93
C LYS A 180 0.27 11.13 -16.81
N THR A 181 1.34 10.62 -16.20
CA THR A 181 1.58 9.19 -16.03
C THR A 181 0.81 8.68 -14.82
N LYS A 182 0.33 7.44 -14.89
CA LYS A 182 -0.34 6.78 -13.76
C LYS A 182 0.60 6.58 -12.57
N LEU A 183 1.89 6.39 -12.84
CA LEU A 183 2.94 6.25 -11.83
C LEU A 183 3.91 7.42 -11.93
N TRP A 184 4.42 7.86 -10.79
CA TRP A 184 5.42 8.88 -10.62
C TRP A 184 6.42 8.50 -9.51
N PHE A 185 7.71 8.76 -9.77
CA PHE A 185 8.78 8.43 -8.84
C PHE A 185 9.63 9.66 -8.58
N CYS A 186 10.02 9.88 -7.32
CA CYS A 186 10.90 10.99 -6.96
C CYS A 186 12.31 10.80 -7.55
N SER A 187 13.13 11.85 -7.46
CA SER A 187 14.49 11.87 -7.99
C SER A 187 15.42 10.85 -7.32
N GLU A 188 15.12 10.43 -6.09
CA GLU A 188 15.85 9.37 -5.38
C GLU A 188 15.43 7.98 -5.86
N CYS A 189 14.13 7.75 -6.02
CA CYS A 189 13.57 6.47 -6.45
C CYS A 189 13.73 6.18 -7.95
N SER A 190 13.96 7.19 -8.78
CA SER A 190 14.04 7.06 -10.24
C SER A 190 15.46 6.82 -10.79
N ARG A 191 16.49 6.89 -9.94
CA ARG A 191 17.90 6.65 -10.29
C ARG A 191 18.21 5.16 -10.42
#